data_AF-U2JXZ5-F1
#
_entry.id   AF-U2JXZ5-F1
#
_cell.length_a   1.000
_cell.length_b   1.000
_cell.length_c   1.000
_cell.angle_alpha   90.00
_cell.angle_beta   90.00
_cell.angle_gamma   90.00
#
_symmetry.space_group_name_H-M   'P 1'
#
loop_
_entity.id
_entity.type
_entity.pdbx_description
1 polymer ?
#
loop_
_entity_poly.entity_id
_entity_poly.type
_entity_poly.pdbx_seq_one_letter_code
_entity_poly.pdbx_strand_id
1 'polypeptide(L)' 'PMINEYIEKVVVHEATGGRKGKDRKQQVDVYFNFIGNCQVL' A
#
# COMPACT_ATOMS: atom_id res chain seq x y z
N PRO A 1 18.32 3.29 1.80
CA PRO A 1 17.28 2.24 1.84
C PRO A 1 16.01 2.70 1.12
N MET A 2 15.42 1.82 0.31
CA MET A 2 14.22 2.11 -0.47
C MET A 2 12.99 1.69 0.33
N ILE A 3 11.90 2.46 0.23
CA ILE A 3 10.66 2.22 0.99
C ILE A 3 10.11 0.79 0.84
N ASN A 4 10.34 0.17 -0.32
CA ASN A 4 9.91 -1.19 -0.63
C ASN A 4 10.60 -2.26 0.23
N GLU A 5 11.80 -1.98 0.74
CA GLU A 5 12.57 -2.90 1.59
C GLU A 5 11.92 -3.09 2.97
N TYR A 6 11.00 -2.20 3.34
CA TYR A 6 10.28 -2.23 4.61
C TYR A 6 8.84 -2.75 4.48
N ILE A 7 8.39 -3.11 3.26
CA ILE A 7 7.05 -3.63 3.04
C ILE A 7 6.98 -5.07 3.56
N GLU A 8 6.16 -5.27 4.59
CA GLU A 8 5.88 -6.58 5.17
C GLU A 8 4.83 -7.34 4.36
N LYS A 9 3.78 -6.62 3.96
CA LYS A 9 2.61 -7.21 3.33
C LYS A 9 1.90 -6.16 2.47
N VAL A 10 1.41 -6.59 1.31
CA VAL A 10 0.49 -5.81 0.49
C VAL A 10 -0.82 -6.57 0.40
N VAL A 11 -1.93 -5.89 0.70
CA VAL A 11 -3.29 -6.43 0.55
C VAL A 11 -3.98 -5.66 -0.56
N VAL A 12 -4.41 -6.39 -1.57
CA VAL A 12 -5.21 -5.85 -2.68
C VAL A 12 -6.64 -6.30 -2.49
N HIS A 13 -7.55 -5.34 -2.36
CA HIS A 13 -8.98 -5.61 -2.20
C HIS A 13 -9.66 -5.81 -3.56
N GLU A 14 -10.91 -6.25 -3.58
CA GLU A 14 -11.67 -6.22 -4.83
C GLU A 14 -11.85 -4.77 -5.31
N ALA A 15 -11.73 -4.55 -6.61
CA ALA A 15 -12.01 -3.25 -7.18
C ALA A 15 -13.50 -2.92 -7.03
N THR A 16 -13.81 -1.74 -6.51
CA THR A 16 -15.17 -1.23 -6.37
C THR A 16 -15.45 -0.18 -7.45
N GLY A 17 -16.73 0.11 -7.69
CA GLY A 17 -17.15 0.95 -8.81
C GLY A 17 -17.25 0.15 -10.13
N GLY A 18 -17.88 0.75 -11.14
CA GLY A 18 -18.26 0.05 -12.38
C GLY A 18 -17.10 -0.66 -13.08
N ARG A 19 -17.42 -1.68 -13.90
CA ARG A 19 -16.44 -2.54 -14.59
C ARG A 19 -15.43 -1.83 -15.51
N LYS A 20 -15.66 -0.57 -15.90
CA LYS A 20 -14.81 0.17 -16.86
C LYS A 20 -14.77 1.66 -16.54
N GLY A 21 -13.59 2.27 -16.69
CA GLY A 21 -13.41 3.73 -16.72
C GLY A 21 -12.96 4.35 -15.40
N LYS A 22 -13.12 5.68 -15.30
CA LYS A 22 -12.62 6.52 -14.19
C LYS A 22 -13.21 6.18 -12.82
N ASP A 23 -14.31 5.45 -12.80
CA ASP A 23 -15.09 5.19 -11.59
C ASP A 23 -14.63 3.91 -10.86
N ARG A 24 -13.73 3.13 -11.48
CA ARG A 24 -13.13 1.96 -10.84
C ARG A 24 -12.14 2.44 -9.77
N LYS A 25 -12.39 2.05 -8.52
CA LYS A 25 -11.53 2.31 -7.37
C LYS A 25 -10.87 1.01 -6.92
N GLN A 26 -9.56 1.02 -6.78
CA GLN A 26 -8.78 -0.10 -6.26
C GLN A 26 -8.23 0.30 -4.90
N GLN A 27 -8.66 -0.37 -3.85
CA GLN A 27 -8.03 -0.21 -2.54
C GLN A 27 -6.82 -1.14 -2.44
N VAL A 28 -5.71 -0.59 -1.96
CA VAL A 28 -4.46 -1.30 -1.69
C VAL A 28 -3.98 -0.86 -0.33
N ASP A 29 -3.83 -1.81 0.59
CA ASP A 29 -3.25 -1.55 1.90
C ASP A 29 -1.80 -2.05 1.89
N VAL A 30 -0.87 -1.22 2.36
CA VAL A 30 0.56 -1.55 2.44
C VAL A 30 0.96 -1.55 3.91
N TYR A 31 1.33 -2.72 4.41
CA TYR A 31 1.82 -2.93 5.76
C TYR A 31 3.34 -2.90 5.72
N PHE A 32 3.93 -2.19 6.67
CA PHE A 32 5.37 -2.08 6.83
C PHE A 32 5.77 -2.68 8.17
N ASN A 33 6.82 -3.51 8.19
CA ASN A 33 7.40 -4.01 9.42
C ASN A 33 8.55 -3.09 9.80
N PHE A 34 8.24 -2.04 10.57
CA PHE A 34 9.26 -1.12 11.06
C PHE A 34 9.80 -1.60 12.40
N ILE A 35 11.00 -2.19 12.39
CA ILE A 35 11.83 -2.29 13.60
C ILE A 35 12.76 -1.06 13.61
N GLY A 36 12.35 -0.03 14.36
CA GLY A 36 13.12 1.11 14.89
C GLY A 36 14.28 1.70 14.08
N ASN A 37 14.08 2.89 13.48
CA ASN A 37 14.52 4.19 14.00
C ASN A 37 14.29 5.24 12.89
N CYS A 38 13.13 5.90 12.87
CA CYS A 38 12.90 7.02 11.97
C CYS A 38 13.53 8.27 12.58
N GLN A 39 14.79 8.52 12.26
CA GLN A 39 15.46 9.76 12.64
C GLN A 39 15.01 10.85 11.66
N VAL A 40 14.04 11.66 12.09
CA VAL A 40 13.64 12.88 11.36
C VAL A 40 14.70 13.94 11.69
N LEU A 41 15.52 14.29 10.70
CA LEU A 41 16.44 15.43 10.72
C LEU A 41 15.70 16.73 10.43
#